data_AF-A0A9P7K2S3-F1
#
_entry.id   AF-A0A9P7K2S3-F1
#
_cell.length_a   1.000
_cell.length_b   1.000
_cell.length_c   1.000
_cell.angle_alpha   90.00
_cell.angle_beta   90.00
_cell.angle_gamma   90.00
#
_symmetry.space_group_name_H-M   'P 1'
#
loop_
_entity.id
_entity.type
_entity.pdbx_description
1 polymer ?
#
loop_
_entity_poly.entity_id
_entity_poly.type
_entity_poly.pdbx_seq_one_letter_code
_entity_poly.pdbx_strand_id
1 'polypeptide(L)'
;MFSSKRFRSTPLTSLEPIMMRFVELCVDMRKGRTAKEGLMQYKNIAQNTSVQSIESVITRFVQLADAKVREAQEKAAVKSAVDIDDLEASETPESILLGAVSGDQSKDRTDRALVTPWLKFLWESYRTSLETLKNNARLEVIYQ
;
A
#
# COMPACT_ATOMS: atom_id res chain seq x y z
N MET A 1 3.61 13.80 -15.53
CA MET A 1 3.25 13.04 -16.75
C MET A 1 1.74 12.98 -16.95
N PHE A 2 0.97 12.49 -15.98
CA PHE A 2 -0.48 12.34 -16.08
C PHE A 2 -1.21 13.65 -16.42
N SER A 3 -0.88 14.79 -15.80
CA SER A 3 -1.55 16.09 -16.04
C SER A 3 -1.46 16.65 -17.48
N SER A 4 -0.62 16.08 -18.35
CA SER A 4 -0.45 16.56 -19.73
C SER A 4 -1.70 16.34 -20.60
N LYS A 5 -2.01 17.31 -21.47
CA LYS A 5 -3.09 17.17 -22.47
C LYS A 5 -2.89 15.95 -23.39
N ARG A 6 -1.63 15.62 -23.72
CA ARG A 6 -1.29 14.45 -24.57
C ARG A 6 -1.68 13.11 -23.93
N PHE A 7 -1.71 13.05 -22.61
CA PHE A 7 -2.07 11.84 -21.89
C PHE A 7 -3.56 11.49 -22.07
N ARG A 8 -4.43 12.49 -22.24
CA ARG A 8 -5.87 12.28 -22.48
C ARG A 8 -6.19 11.73 -23.86
N SER A 9 -5.32 11.97 -24.85
CA SER A 9 -5.49 11.50 -26.23
C SER A 9 -4.73 10.20 -26.51
N THR A 10 -4.03 9.63 -25.52
CA THR A 10 -3.30 8.38 -25.68
C THR A 10 -4.28 7.19 -25.65
N PRO A 11 -4.15 6.20 -26.55
CA PRO A 11 -4.99 5.01 -26.53
C PRO A 11 -4.93 4.27 -25.19
N LEU A 12 -6.08 3.80 -24.71
CA LEU A 12 -6.18 3.12 -23.41
C LEU A 12 -5.31 1.84 -23.35
N THR A 13 -5.18 1.14 -24.47
CA THR A 13 -4.34 -0.07 -24.61
C THR A 13 -2.87 0.18 -24.30
N SER A 14 -2.35 1.35 -24.63
CA SER A 14 -1.00 1.77 -24.25
C SER A 14 -0.93 2.33 -22.83
N LEU A 15 -2.04 2.86 -22.34
CA LEU A 15 -2.12 3.55 -21.05
C LEU A 15 -2.15 2.58 -19.86
N GLU A 16 -2.86 1.48 -20.00
CA GLU A 16 -3.01 0.46 -18.96
C GLU A 16 -1.66 -0.09 -18.46
N PRO A 17 -0.74 -0.59 -19.30
CA PRO A 17 0.56 -1.08 -18.80
C PRO A 17 1.42 0.02 -18.15
N ILE A 18 1.31 1.27 -18.62
CA ILE A 18 1.98 2.41 -17.99
C ILE A 18 1.40 2.66 -16.60
N MET A 19 0.07 2.60 -16.47
CA MET A 19 -0.62 2.76 -15.19
C MET A 19 -0.26 1.64 -14.21
N MET A 20 -0.17 0.38 -14.68
CA MET A 20 0.27 -0.76 -13.88
C MET A 20 1.67 -0.54 -13.29
N ARG A 21 2.64 -0.09 -14.10
CA ARG A 21 3.99 0.23 -13.60
C ARG A 21 4.00 1.46 -12.69
N PHE A 22 3.15 2.43 -12.98
CA PHE A 22 3.04 3.62 -12.13
C PHE A 22 2.55 3.30 -10.72
N VAL A 23 1.50 2.46 -10.59
CA VAL A 23 0.99 2.08 -9.26
C VAL A 23 2.00 1.25 -8.48
N GLU A 24 2.74 0.35 -9.15
CA GLU A 24 3.84 -0.41 -8.58
C GLU A 24 4.91 0.49 -7.95
N LEU A 25 5.42 1.46 -8.73
CA LEU A 25 6.39 2.43 -8.23
C LEU A 25 5.83 3.29 -7.08
N CYS A 26 4.55 3.66 -7.13
CA CYS A 26 3.94 4.43 -6.05
C CYS A 26 3.85 3.63 -4.74
N VAL A 27 3.58 2.32 -4.81
CA VAL A 27 3.57 1.44 -3.64
C VAL A 27 4.98 1.26 -3.08
N ASP A 28 5.96 0.96 -3.94
CA ASP A 28 7.35 0.77 -3.53
C ASP A 28 7.94 2.01 -2.85
N MET A 29 7.63 3.20 -3.38
CA MET A 29 8.09 4.48 -2.83
C MET A 29 7.17 5.03 -1.72
N ARG A 30 6.08 4.33 -1.38
CA ARG A 30 5.02 4.79 -0.45
C ARG A 30 4.46 6.18 -0.77
N LYS A 31 4.31 6.51 -2.05
CA LYS A 31 3.79 7.80 -2.54
C LYS A 31 2.26 7.77 -2.72
N GLY A 32 1.53 7.60 -1.61
CA GLY A 32 0.06 7.47 -1.61
C GLY A 32 -0.68 8.65 -2.26
N ARG A 33 -0.24 9.89 -1.99
CA ARG A 33 -0.82 11.10 -2.62
C ARG A 33 -0.66 11.09 -4.15
N THR A 34 0.51 10.70 -4.64
CA THR A 34 0.79 10.61 -6.08
C THR A 34 -0.06 9.51 -6.74
N ALA A 35 -0.20 8.35 -6.07
CA ALA A 35 -1.10 7.29 -6.52
C ALA A 35 -2.54 7.80 -6.65
N LYS A 36 -3.07 8.50 -5.64
CA LYS A 36 -4.42 9.08 -5.68
C LYS A 36 -4.63 9.99 -6.88
N GLU A 37 -3.72 10.92 -7.12
CA GLU A 37 -3.83 11.86 -8.23
C GLU A 37 -3.80 11.14 -9.60
N GLY A 38 -2.91 10.15 -9.75
CA GLY A 38 -2.82 9.34 -10.97
C GLY A 38 -4.05 8.47 -11.21
N LEU A 39 -4.56 7.80 -10.18
CA LEU A 39 -5.76 6.94 -10.24
C LEU A 39 -7.01 7.75 -10.57
N MET A 40 -7.21 8.91 -9.94
CA MET A 40 -8.31 9.81 -10.26
C MET A 40 -8.27 10.28 -11.72
N GLN A 41 -7.06 10.59 -12.22
CA GLN A 41 -6.92 10.99 -13.60
C GLN A 41 -7.17 9.83 -14.59
N TYR A 42 -6.70 8.62 -14.25
CA TYR A 42 -6.93 7.44 -15.05
C TYR A 42 -8.41 7.06 -15.12
N LYS A 43 -9.11 7.09 -13.99
CA LYS A 43 -10.58 6.93 -13.91
C LYS A 43 -11.27 7.85 -14.91
N ASN A 44 -10.91 9.14 -14.90
CA ASN A 44 -11.56 10.12 -15.77
C ASN A 44 -11.41 9.82 -17.26
N ILE A 45 -10.29 9.20 -17.67
CA ILE A 45 -10.00 8.84 -19.07
C ILE A 45 -10.69 7.53 -19.45
N ALA A 46 -10.65 6.53 -18.56
CA ALA A 46 -11.09 5.18 -18.87
C ALA A 46 -12.58 4.93 -18.62
N GLN A 47 -13.25 5.70 -17.73
CA GLN A 47 -14.60 5.39 -17.24
C GLN A 47 -15.68 5.29 -18.32
N ASN A 48 -15.50 5.99 -19.45
CA ASN A 48 -16.45 5.94 -20.55
C ASN A 48 -16.18 4.79 -21.52
N THR A 49 -14.92 4.33 -21.59
CA THR A 49 -14.45 3.39 -22.61
C THR A 49 -14.30 1.98 -22.07
N SER A 50 -13.60 1.80 -20.95
CA SER A 50 -13.41 0.47 -20.32
C SER A 50 -13.32 0.60 -18.81
N VAL A 51 -14.37 0.10 -18.15
CA VAL A 51 -14.45 -0.03 -16.68
C VAL A 51 -13.50 -1.13 -16.20
N GLN A 52 -13.38 -2.21 -16.97
CA GLN A 52 -12.51 -3.34 -16.64
C GLN A 52 -11.03 -2.92 -16.53
N SER A 53 -10.58 -1.97 -17.34
CA SER A 53 -9.22 -1.42 -17.26
C SER A 53 -8.98 -0.69 -15.92
N ILE A 54 -10.00 0.03 -15.41
CA ILE A 54 -9.96 0.66 -14.08
C ILE A 54 -9.91 -0.40 -12.98
N GLU A 55 -10.75 -1.44 -13.10
CA GLU A 55 -10.79 -2.56 -12.17
C GLU A 55 -9.42 -3.21 -12.04
N SER A 56 -8.80 -3.62 -13.14
CA SER A 56 -7.49 -4.26 -13.18
C SER A 56 -6.43 -3.43 -12.44
N VAL A 57 -6.41 -2.11 -12.69
CA VAL A 57 -5.44 -1.20 -12.07
C VAL A 57 -5.69 -1.02 -10.57
N ILE A 58 -6.95 -0.83 -10.14
CA ILE A 58 -7.30 -0.63 -8.73
C ILE A 58 -7.04 -1.91 -7.93
N THR A 59 -7.45 -3.05 -8.46
CA THR A 59 -7.20 -4.37 -7.85
C THR A 59 -5.71 -4.61 -7.72
N ARG A 60 -4.91 -4.31 -8.76
CA ARG A 60 -3.45 -4.43 -8.69
C ARG A 60 -2.84 -3.51 -7.64
N PHE A 61 -3.31 -2.27 -7.52
CA PHE A 61 -2.81 -1.32 -6.53
C PHE A 61 -3.02 -1.83 -5.09
N VAL A 62 -4.22 -2.33 -4.77
CA VAL A 62 -4.53 -2.88 -3.46
C VAL A 62 -3.73 -4.16 -3.18
N GLN A 63 -3.66 -5.07 -4.16
CA GLN A 63 -2.87 -6.31 -4.04
C GLN A 63 -1.39 -6.04 -3.76
N LEU A 64 -0.80 -5.02 -4.41
CA LEU A 64 0.58 -4.65 -4.18
C LEU A 64 0.79 -4.08 -2.77
N ALA A 65 -0.14 -3.25 -2.28
CA ALA A 65 -0.07 -2.73 -0.92
C ALA A 65 -0.20 -3.85 0.13
N ASP A 66 -1.08 -4.82 -0.11
CA ASP A 66 -1.27 -5.99 0.76
C ASP A 66 -0.03 -6.89 0.77
N ALA A 67 0.57 -7.14 -0.40
CA ALA A 67 1.82 -7.88 -0.51
C ALA A 67 2.96 -7.24 0.30
N LYS A 68 3.03 -5.90 0.35
CA LYS A 68 4.02 -5.19 1.18
C LYS A 68 3.76 -5.32 2.68
N VAL A 69 2.50 -5.40 3.10
CA VAL A 69 2.16 -5.70 4.51
C VAL A 69 2.63 -7.09 4.87
N ARG A 70 2.36 -8.09 4.02
CA ARG A 70 2.82 -9.46 4.24
C ARG A 70 4.34 -9.56 4.29
N GLU A 71 5.05 -8.92 3.36
CA GLU A 71 6.52 -8.85 3.37
C GLU A 71 7.04 -8.22 4.67
N ALA A 72 6.37 -7.19 5.19
CA ALA A 72 6.74 -6.56 6.44
C ALA A 72 6.48 -7.45 7.67
N GLN A 73 5.38 -8.20 7.68
CA GLN A 73 5.07 -9.18 8.73
C GLN A 73 6.11 -10.30 8.75
N GLU A 74 6.49 -10.84 7.59
CA GLU A 74 7.53 -11.86 7.47
C GLU A 74 8.88 -11.34 8.00
N LYS A 75 9.26 -10.10 7.65
CA LYS A 75 10.48 -9.46 8.18
C LYS A 75 10.44 -9.23 9.69
N ALA A 76 9.29 -8.82 10.23
CA ALA A 76 9.11 -8.64 11.66
C ALA A 76 9.21 -9.97 12.42
N ALA A 77 8.60 -11.03 11.91
CA ALA A 77 8.67 -12.37 12.48
C ALA A 77 10.10 -12.92 12.50
N VAL A 78 10.86 -12.76 11.41
CA VAL A 78 12.28 -13.16 11.35
C VAL A 78 13.10 -12.38 12.38
N LYS A 79 12.89 -11.07 12.49
CA LYS A 79 13.61 -10.24 13.46
C LYS A 79 13.30 -10.65 14.91
N SER A 80 12.03 -10.86 15.23
CA SER A 80 11.63 -11.34 16.55
C SER A 80 12.20 -12.73 16.87
N ALA A 81 12.31 -13.64 15.90
CA ALA A 81 12.90 -14.95 16.12
C ALA A 81 14.41 -14.86 16.42
N VAL A 82 15.14 -14.00 15.70
CA VAL A 82 16.56 -13.75 15.96
C VAL A 82 16.78 -13.11 17.34
N ASP A 83 15.94 -12.14 17.71
CA ASP A 83 16.03 -11.47 19.02
C ASP A 83 15.71 -12.44 20.19
N ILE A 84 14.97 -13.53 19.95
CA ILE A 84 14.68 -14.59 20.94
C ILE A 84 15.83 -15.60 21.05
N ASP A 85 16.55 -15.89 19.96
CA ASP A 85 17.68 -16.83 19.96
C ASP A 85 18.92 -16.29 20.70
N ASP A 86 19.01 -14.96 20.86
CA ASP A 86 20.09 -14.25 21.58
C ASP A 86 19.77 -13.99 23.08
N LEU A 87 18.80 -14.72 23.65
CA LEU A 87 18.36 -14.58 25.05
C LEU A 87 19.40 -15.01 26.10
N GLU A 88 20.52 -15.63 25.73
CA GLU A 88 21.63 -15.89 26.66
C GLU A 88 22.50 -14.63 26.92
N ALA A 89 22.32 -13.54 26.17
CA ALA A 89 23.10 -12.30 26.31
C ALA A 89 22.27 -11.02 26.59
N SER A 90 20.94 -11.09 26.65
CA SER A 90 20.07 -9.90 26.47
C SER A 90 19.59 -9.17 27.74
N GLU A 91 20.12 -9.44 28.93
CA GLU A 91 19.82 -8.62 30.12
C GLU A 91 20.59 -7.30 30.10
N THR A 92 20.40 -6.51 29.04
CA THR A 92 20.94 -5.15 28.98
C THR A 92 20.09 -4.24 29.87
N PRO A 93 20.70 -3.29 30.60
CA PRO A 93 19.99 -2.39 31.50
C PRO A 93 18.93 -1.54 30.76
N GLU A 94 19.10 -1.26 29.47
CA GLU A 94 18.11 -0.58 28.64
C GLU A 94 16.83 -1.41 28.45
N SER A 95 16.94 -2.73 28.25
CA SER A 95 15.79 -3.63 28.09
C SER A 95 14.97 -3.71 29.38
N ILE A 96 15.65 -3.83 30.52
CA ILE A 96 15.03 -3.88 31.86
C ILE A 96 14.28 -2.57 32.16
N LEU A 97 14.91 -1.42 31.90
CA LEU A 97 14.28 -0.11 32.11
C LEU A 97 13.05 0.07 31.23
N LEU A 98 13.12 -0.35 29.97
CA LEU A 98 11.97 -0.25 29.07
C LEU A 98 10.84 -1.22 29.45
N GLY A 99 11.15 -2.41 29.96
CA GLY A 99 10.15 -3.35 30.47
C GLY A 99 9.48 -2.89 31.77
N ALA A 100 10.18 -2.11 32.60
CA ALA A 100 9.63 -1.54 33.82
C ALA A 100 8.64 -0.39 33.57
N VAL A 101 8.79 0.35 32.46
CA VAL A 101 7.97 1.52 32.12
C VAL A 101 6.87 1.19 31.11
N SER A 102 7.09 0.21 30.24
CA SER A 102 6.15 -0.19 29.18
C SER A 102 5.83 -1.67 29.26
N GLY A 103 4.54 -2.01 29.29
CA GLY A 103 4.07 -3.40 29.24
C GLY A 103 4.19 -4.07 27.86
N ASP A 104 4.64 -3.35 26.83
CA ASP A 104 4.83 -3.89 25.47
C ASP A 104 6.06 -4.79 25.39
N GLN A 105 5.86 -5.98 24.82
CA GLN A 105 6.93 -6.95 24.56
C GLN A 105 7.84 -6.47 23.40
N SER A 106 9.05 -7.03 23.30
CA SER A 106 10.00 -6.73 22.21
C SER A 106 9.37 -6.93 20.82
N LYS A 107 8.51 -7.94 20.68
CA LYS A 107 7.71 -8.22 19.49
C LYS A 107 6.79 -7.06 19.11
N ASP A 108 6.04 -6.50 20.07
CA ASP A 108 5.10 -5.40 19.81
C ASP A 108 5.82 -4.15 19.31
N ARG A 109 7.03 -3.88 19.83
CA ARG A 109 7.87 -2.77 19.36
C ARG A 109 8.35 -2.99 17.93
N THR A 110 8.75 -4.21 17.58
CA THR A 110 9.18 -4.57 16.23
C THR A 110 8.04 -4.48 15.23
N ASP A 111 6.85 -4.97 15.57
CA ASP A 111 5.65 -4.86 14.74
C ASP A 111 5.21 -3.39 14.56
N ARG A 112 5.32 -2.58 15.61
CA ARG A 112 5.06 -1.14 15.54
C ARG A 112 6.03 -0.40 14.63
N ALA A 113 7.29 -0.80 14.62
CA ALA A 113 8.32 -0.19 13.79
C ALA A 113 8.23 -0.62 12.31
N LEU A 114 7.97 -1.90 12.04
CA LEU A 114 8.08 -2.47 10.69
C LEU A 114 6.72 -2.65 9.99
N VAL A 115 5.71 -3.16 10.69
CA VAL A 115 4.43 -3.55 10.11
C VAL A 115 3.42 -2.40 10.09
N THR A 116 3.35 -1.63 11.18
CA THR A 116 2.38 -0.53 11.32
C THR A 116 2.45 0.52 10.20
N PRO A 117 3.63 0.95 9.70
CA PRO A 117 3.69 1.88 8.57
C PRO A 117 3.04 1.33 7.30
N TRP A 118 3.20 0.03 7.03
CA TRP A 118 2.59 -0.62 5.86
C TRP A 118 1.10 -0.84 6.05
N LEU A 119 0.63 -1.17 7.25
CA LEU A 119 -0.80 -1.24 7.55
C LEU A 119 -1.49 0.11 7.33
N LYS A 120 -0.87 1.22 7.76
CA LYS A 120 -1.38 2.56 7.49
C LYS A 120 -1.44 2.85 5.99
N PHE A 121 -0.38 2.49 5.25
CA PHE A 121 -0.35 2.67 3.80
C PHE A 121 -1.41 1.81 3.07
N LEU A 122 -1.61 0.56 3.50
CA LEU A 122 -2.67 -0.31 2.98
C LEU A 122 -4.06 0.30 3.23
N TRP A 123 -4.31 0.78 4.44
CA TRP A 123 -5.56 1.47 4.77
C TRP A 123 -5.77 2.72 3.90
N GLU A 124 -4.74 3.54 3.68
CA GLU A 124 -4.81 4.69 2.77
C GLU A 124 -5.04 4.27 1.31
N SER A 125 -4.52 3.11 0.90
CA SER A 125 -4.70 2.55 -0.44
C SER A 125 -6.15 2.09 -0.66
N TYR A 126 -6.76 1.42 0.32
CA TYR A 126 -8.20 1.11 0.31
C TYR A 126 -9.04 2.37 0.26
N ARG A 127 -8.76 3.35 1.14
CA ARG A 127 -9.49 4.63 1.17
C ARG A 127 -9.40 5.36 -0.17
N THR A 128 -8.23 5.38 -0.79
CA THR A 128 -7.99 5.98 -2.10
C THR A 128 -8.74 5.25 -3.21
N SER A 129 -8.80 3.92 -3.15
CA SER A 129 -9.53 3.10 -4.11
C SER A 129 -11.04 3.37 -4.02
N LEU A 130 -11.62 3.31 -2.82
CA LEU A 130 -13.04 3.63 -2.59
C LEU A 130 -13.38 5.06 -3.02
N GLU A 131 -12.54 6.04 -2.66
CA GLU A 131 -12.70 7.44 -3.07
C GLU A 131 -12.64 7.61 -4.60
N THR A 132 -11.84 6.79 -5.29
CA THR A 132 -11.74 6.80 -6.75
C THR A 132 -12.99 6.18 -7.38
N LEU A 133 -13.51 5.09 -6.81
CA LEU A 133 -14.63 4.34 -7.37
C LEU A 133 -16.01 4.95 -7.05
N LYS A 134 -16.13 5.74 -5.97
CA LYS A 134 -17.42 6.28 -5.51
C LYS A 134 -18.19 7.08 -6.58
N ASN A 135 -19.51 7.13 -6.39
CA ASN A 135 -20.46 7.92 -7.18
C ASN A 135 -20.41 7.62 -8.69
N ASN A 136 -20.05 6.40 -9.09
CA ASN A 136 -20.07 5.96 -10.48
C ASN A 136 -20.77 4.61 -10.59
N ALA A 137 -21.99 4.61 -11.14
CA ALA A 137 -22.81 3.41 -11.29
C ALA A 137 -22.13 2.28 -12.09
N ARG A 138 -21.23 2.62 -13.03
CA ARG A 138 -20.49 1.61 -13.81
C ARG A 138 -19.40 0.92 -13.00
N LEU A 139 -18.96 1.51 -11.89
CA LEU A 139 -17.90 1.00 -11.02
C LEU A 139 -18.46 0.41 -9.71
N GLU A 140 -19.78 0.34 -9.56
CA GLU A 140 -20.44 -0.06 -8.32
C GLU A 140 -20.08 -1.49 -7.90
N VAL A 141 -20.00 -2.42 -8.84
CA VAL A 141 -19.65 -3.82 -8.57
C VAL A 141 -18.26 -3.96 -7.94
N ILE A 142 -17.31 -3.12 -8.34
CA ILE A 142 -15.93 -3.15 -7.82
C ILE A 142 -15.84 -2.36 -6.50
N TYR A 143 -16.75 -1.43 -6.29
CA TYR A 143 -16.81 -0.60 -5.08
C TYR A 143 -17.37 -1.36 -3.88
N GLN A 144 -18.31 -2.29 -4.11
CA GLN A 144 -18.91 -3.16 -3.10
C GLN A 144 -17.91 -4.25 -2.65
#